data_AF-A0ABD3AQ58-F1
#
_entry.id   AF-A0ABD3AQ58-F1
#
_cell.length_a   1.000
_cell.length_b   1.000
_cell.length_c   1.000
_cell.angle_alpha   90.00
_cell.angle_beta   90.00
_cell.angle_gamma   90.00
#
_symmetry.space_group_name_H-M   'P 1'
#
loop_
_entity.id
_entity.type
_entity.pdbx_description
1 polymer ?
#
loop_
_entity_poly.entity_id
_entity_poly.type
_entity_poly.pdbx_seq_one_letter_code
_entity_poly.pdbx_strand_id
1 'polypeptide(L)'
;MQPTKALEVLHWLKLSHNYFKLNLHGSSIGNLGPLVGGEEGGGQDHLGLIIFGFTKYFGVGTSLEAELKSLLHGITLCLSKNLFPLHVEIDSKLVVDMITKRVNCP
;
A
#
# COMPACT_ATOMS: atom_id res chain seq x y z
N MET A 1 -31.36 0.84 27.16
CA MET A 1 -30.62 1.85 26.37
C MET A 1 -29.76 1.11 25.36
N GLN A 2 -29.96 1.33 24.06
CA GLN A 2 -29.03 0.82 23.05
C GLN A 2 -27.85 1.80 22.92
N PRO A 3 -26.62 1.32 22.71
CA PRO A 3 -25.49 2.21 22.47
C PRO A 3 -25.67 2.89 21.11
N THR A 4 -25.84 4.20 21.11
CA THR A 4 -25.72 5.04 19.91
C THR A 4 -24.25 5.00 19.47
N LYS A 5 -23.95 4.33 18.36
CA LYS A 5 -22.65 4.45 17.70
C LYS A 5 -22.51 5.91 17.23
N ALA A 6 -21.56 6.64 17.80
CA ALA A 6 -21.15 7.92 17.24
C ALA A 6 -20.60 7.66 15.84
N LEU A 7 -21.15 8.36 14.85
CA LEU A 7 -20.62 8.37 13.49
C LEU A 7 -19.49 9.39 13.44
N GLU A 8 -18.25 8.93 13.55
CA GLU A 8 -17.09 9.76 13.23
C GLU A 8 -16.84 9.70 11.73
N VAL A 9 -16.94 10.87 11.09
CA VAL A 9 -16.57 11.03 9.68
C VAL A 9 -15.06 11.21 9.62
N LEU A 10 -14.36 10.19 9.12
CA LEU A 10 -12.94 10.26 8.81
C LEU A 10 -12.78 10.88 7.43
N HIS A 11 -12.06 12.01 7.36
CA HIS A 11 -11.63 12.58 6.08
C HIS A 11 -10.19 12.17 5.78
N TRP A 12 -9.97 11.74 4.55
CA TRP A 12 -8.62 11.52 4.03
C TRP A 12 -7.88 12.86 3.98
N LEU A 13 -6.75 12.95 4.69
CA LEU A 13 -5.91 14.14 4.64
C LEU A 13 -5.28 14.26 3.26
N LYS A 14 -5.46 15.43 2.63
CA LYS A 14 -4.81 15.76 1.37
C LYS A 14 -3.30 15.84 1.62
N LEU A 15 -2.52 15.14 0.79
CA LEU A 15 -1.06 15.18 0.86
C LEU A 15 -0.55 16.62 0.64
N SER A 16 0.65 16.90 1.16
CA SER A 16 1.36 18.13 0.85
C SER A 16 1.55 18.27 -0.66
N HIS A 17 1.49 19.52 -1.14
CA HIS A 17 1.77 19.83 -2.54
C HIS A 17 3.13 19.22 -2.93
N ASN A 18 3.18 18.54 -4.08
CA ASN A 18 4.33 17.84 -4.67
C ASN A 18 4.56 16.37 -4.28
N TYR A 19 3.70 15.73 -3.48
CA TYR A 19 3.80 14.28 -3.26
C TYR A 19 2.86 13.48 -4.15
N PHE A 20 3.32 12.30 -4.55
CA PHE A 20 2.49 11.26 -5.15
C PHE A 20 2.15 10.21 -4.10
N LYS A 21 0.88 9.83 -3.99
CA LYS A 21 0.41 8.78 -3.10
C LYS A 21 0.60 7.41 -3.76
N LEU A 22 1.02 6.41 -2.99
CA LEU A 22 1.10 5.01 -3.43
C LEU A 22 0.46 4.13 -2.34
N ASN A 23 -0.70 3.54 -2.63
CA ASN A 23 -1.51 2.78 -1.66
C ASN A 23 -1.46 1.28 -1.88
N LEU A 24 -0.66 0.56 -1.11
CA LEU A 24 -0.38 -0.83 -1.43
C LEU A 24 -1.04 -1.79 -0.47
N HIS A 25 -1.48 -2.91 -1.03
CA HIS A 25 -1.91 -4.08 -0.28
C HIS A 25 -1.39 -5.35 -0.97
N GLY A 26 -1.00 -6.33 -0.15
CA GLY A 26 -0.56 -7.65 -0.56
C GLY A 26 -1.41 -8.74 0.09
N SER A 27 -2.07 -9.54 -0.72
CA SER A 27 -2.91 -10.64 -0.26
C SER A 27 -2.31 -12.01 -0.56
N SER A 28 -2.53 -12.96 0.35
CA SER A 28 -2.24 -14.38 0.19
C SER A 28 -3.46 -15.21 0.62
N ILE A 29 -3.84 -16.21 -0.19
CA ILE A 29 -4.92 -17.14 0.19
C ILE A 29 -4.35 -18.24 1.08
N GLY A 30 -4.38 -18.03 2.40
CA GLY A 30 -3.81 -18.94 3.40
C GLY A 30 -2.31 -18.77 3.60
N ASN A 31 -1.69 -19.64 4.41
CA ASN A 31 -0.23 -19.71 4.55
C ASN A 31 0.36 -20.54 3.40
N LEU A 32 1.31 -19.99 2.65
CA LEU A 32 1.84 -20.58 1.40
C LEU A 32 0.79 -20.69 0.29
N GLY A 33 -0.01 -19.62 0.11
CA GLY A 33 -1.06 -19.52 -0.90
C GLY A 33 -0.67 -18.65 -2.10
N PRO A 34 -1.51 -18.59 -3.15
CA PRO A 34 -1.39 -17.63 -4.23
C PRO A 34 -1.25 -16.19 -3.72
N LEU A 35 -0.21 -15.50 -4.16
CA LEU A 35 0.10 -14.12 -3.81
C LEU A 35 -0.45 -13.18 -4.88
N VAL A 36 -1.28 -12.22 -4.47
CA VAL A 36 -1.73 -11.14 -5.31
C VAL A 36 -1.40 -9.84 -4.60
N GLY A 37 -0.61 -8.99 -5.24
CA GLY A 37 -0.36 -7.64 -4.75
C GLY A 37 -0.97 -6.64 -5.71
N GLY A 38 -1.48 -5.55 -5.16
CA GLY A 38 -2.10 -4.52 -5.94
C GLY A 38 -2.10 -3.19 -5.23
N GLU A 39 -2.69 -2.24 -5.92
CA GLU A 39 -2.97 -0.93 -5.40
C GLU A 39 -4.47 -0.72 -5.28
N GLU A 40 -4.93 -0.36 -4.08
CA GLU A 40 -6.33 0.03 -3.89
C GLU A 40 -6.46 1.54 -4.11
N GLY A 41 -7.05 1.92 -5.25
CA GLY A 41 -7.28 3.32 -5.61
C GLY A 41 -6.15 4.00 -6.40
N GLY A 42 -5.09 3.27 -6.75
CA GLY A 42 -4.11 3.73 -7.73
C GLY A 42 -3.18 4.86 -7.28
N GLY A 43 -2.03 5.05 -7.95
CA GLY A 43 -1.04 6.04 -7.56
C GLY A 43 -1.63 7.43 -7.80
N GLN A 44 -1.71 8.28 -6.79
CA GLN A 44 -2.48 9.53 -6.87
C GLN A 44 -1.58 10.76 -6.92
N ASP A 45 -2.02 11.79 -7.64
CA ASP A 45 -1.39 13.10 -7.54
C ASP A 45 -1.84 13.87 -6.28
N HIS A 46 -1.28 15.05 -6.09
CA HIS A 46 -1.62 15.93 -4.97
C HIS A 46 -3.08 16.43 -4.98
N LEU A 47 -3.83 16.27 -6.09
CA LEU A 47 -5.26 16.57 -6.19
C LEU A 47 -6.14 15.35 -5.87
N GLY A 48 -5.54 14.19 -5.64
CA GLY A 48 -6.24 12.92 -5.43
C GLY A 48 -6.69 12.26 -6.74
N LEU A 49 -6.16 12.69 -7.89
CA LEU A 49 -6.44 12.07 -9.18
C LEU A 49 -5.60 10.81 -9.34
N ILE A 50 -6.24 9.73 -9.78
CA ILE A 50 -5.59 8.45 -10.05
C ILE A 50 -4.74 8.57 -11.32
N ILE A 51 -3.43 8.31 -11.18
CA ILE A 51 -2.43 8.33 -12.27
C ILE A 51 -2.28 6.93 -12.88
N PHE A 52 -2.30 5.88 -12.06
CA PHE A 52 -2.23 4.49 -12.50
C PHE A 52 -2.83 3.58 -11.44
N GLY A 53 -3.07 2.30 -11.76
CA GLY A 53 -3.33 1.26 -10.77
C GLY A 53 -2.74 -0.06 -11.28
N PHE A 54 -2.51 -1.03 -10.39
CA PHE A 54 -2.03 -2.35 -10.79
C PHE A 54 -2.61 -3.46 -9.92
N THR A 55 -2.63 -4.67 -10.50
CA THR A 55 -2.81 -5.92 -9.79
C THR A 55 -1.88 -6.93 -10.43
N LYS A 56 -1.12 -7.66 -9.62
CA LYS A 56 -0.10 -8.58 -10.10
C LYS A 56 -0.06 -9.85 -9.26
N TYR A 57 -0.01 -10.99 -9.95
CA TYR A 57 0.27 -12.28 -9.35
C TYR A 57 1.78 -12.43 -9.08
N PHE A 58 2.13 -12.85 -7.86
CA PHE A 58 3.51 -12.91 -7.37
C PHE A 58 3.98 -14.33 -7.03
N GLY A 59 3.26 -15.35 -7.52
CA GLY A 59 3.54 -16.75 -7.23
C GLY A 59 2.82 -17.22 -5.97
N VAL A 60 3.45 -18.13 -5.23
CA VAL A 60 2.91 -18.70 -3.98
C VAL A 60 3.81 -18.31 -2.82
N GLY A 61 3.24 -18.02 -1.65
CA GLY A 61 4.02 -17.63 -0.47
C GLY A 61 3.15 -17.15 0.69
N THR A 62 3.72 -16.30 1.52
CA THR A 62 3.10 -15.71 2.71
C THR A 62 2.49 -14.34 2.43
N SER A 63 1.59 -13.89 3.30
CA SER A 63 1.06 -12.51 3.23
C SER A 63 2.16 -11.46 3.32
N LEU A 64 3.18 -11.67 4.16
CA LEU A 64 4.33 -10.78 4.26
C LEU A 64 5.10 -10.67 2.92
N GLU A 65 5.30 -11.79 2.23
CA GLU A 65 5.89 -11.78 0.90
C GLU A 65 5.01 -11.09 -0.13
N ALA A 66 3.68 -11.23 -0.05
CA ALA A 66 2.74 -10.53 -0.91
C ALA A 66 2.89 -9.01 -0.77
N GLU A 67 2.91 -8.51 0.48
CA GLU A 67 3.05 -7.09 0.81
C GLU A 67 4.38 -6.53 0.31
N LEU A 68 5.49 -7.20 0.63
CA LEU A 68 6.83 -6.75 0.23
C LEU A 68 7.00 -6.75 -1.29
N LYS A 69 6.47 -7.77 -1.99
CA LYS A 69 6.51 -7.84 -3.46
C LYS A 69 5.61 -6.78 -4.09
N SER A 70 4.43 -6.53 -3.53
CA SER A 70 3.53 -5.44 -3.95
C SER A 70 4.24 -4.09 -3.85
N LEU A 71 4.90 -3.83 -2.71
CA LEU A 71 5.67 -2.61 -2.48
C LEU A 71 6.82 -2.44 -3.48
N LEU A 72 7.65 -3.46 -3.65
CA LEU A 72 8.76 -3.42 -4.59
C LEU A 72 8.28 -3.11 -6.01
N HIS A 73 7.18 -3.75 -6.43
CA HIS A 73 6.62 -3.52 -7.74
C HIS A 73 6.03 -2.10 -7.88
N GLY A 74 5.27 -1.63 -6.90
CA GLY A 74 4.68 -0.30 -6.88
C GLY A 74 5.74 0.80 -6.94
N ILE A 75 6.80 0.70 -6.13
CA ILE A 75 7.92 1.66 -6.18
C ILE A 75 8.61 1.63 -7.55
N THR A 76 8.87 0.43 -8.09
CA THR A 76 9.49 0.29 -9.42
C THR A 76 8.64 0.95 -10.51
N LEU A 77 7.31 0.80 -10.43
CA LEU A 77 6.38 1.43 -11.35
C LEU A 77 6.40 2.95 -11.23
N CYS A 78 6.41 3.50 -10.01
CA CYS A 78 6.54 4.94 -9.78
C CYS A 78 7.86 5.50 -10.34
N LEU A 79 8.98 4.81 -10.10
CA LEU A 79 10.29 5.20 -10.63
C LEU A 79 10.28 5.23 -12.16
N SER A 80 9.72 4.20 -12.81
CA SER A 80 9.63 4.14 -14.27
C SER A 80 8.77 5.27 -14.88
N LYS A 81 7.90 5.89 -14.07
CA LYS A 81 7.01 6.97 -14.48
C LYS A 81 7.49 8.35 -14.00
N ASN A 82 8.66 8.45 -13.37
CA ASN A 82 9.16 9.67 -12.75
C ASN A 82 8.20 10.28 -11.71
N LEU A 83 7.51 9.43 -10.93
CA LEU A 83 6.60 9.85 -9.87
C LEU A 83 7.37 9.90 -8.54
N PHE A 84 7.87 11.06 -8.19
CA PHE A 84 8.57 11.33 -6.93
C PHE A 84 8.45 12.81 -6.53
N PRO A 85 8.50 13.14 -5.22
CA PRO A 85 8.60 12.25 -4.06
C PRO A 85 7.31 11.43 -3.77
N LEU A 86 7.48 10.26 -3.15
CA LEU A 86 6.37 9.35 -2.81
C LEU A 86 5.94 9.49 -1.35
N HIS A 87 4.64 9.44 -1.12
CA HIS A 87 4.01 9.10 0.16
C HIS A 87 3.41 7.70 0.04
N VAL A 88 4.01 6.74 0.74
CA VAL A 88 3.63 5.32 0.63
C VAL A 88 2.76 4.94 1.83
N GLU A 89 1.57 4.43 1.57
CA GLU A 89 0.68 3.85 2.59
C GLU A 89 0.60 2.33 2.37
N ILE A 90 0.82 1.59 3.46
CA ILE A 90 0.82 0.13 3.49
C ILE A 90 0.02 -0.28 4.73
N ASP A 91 -0.94 -1.18 4.59
CA ASP A 91 -1.80 -1.65 5.68
C ASP A 91 -1.13 -2.69 6.60
N SER A 92 0.12 -3.06 6.29
CA SER A 92 0.97 -3.94 7.10
C SER A 92 1.95 -3.17 7.98
N LYS A 93 1.62 -3.08 9.29
CA LYS A 93 2.52 -2.51 10.29
C LYS A 93 3.89 -3.21 10.34
N LEU A 94 3.93 -4.53 10.17
CA LEU A 94 5.17 -5.29 10.17
C LEU A 94 6.11 -4.83 9.05
N VAL A 95 5.57 -4.65 7.84
CA VAL A 95 6.33 -4.17 6.68
C VAL A 95 6.85 -2.75 6.92
N VAL A 96 6.01 -1.85 7.44
CA VAL A 96 6.43 -0.48 7.80
C VAL A 96 7.56 -0.52 8.82
N ASP A 97 7.44 -1.34 9.87
CA ASP A 97 8.46 -1.46 10.91
C ASP A 97 9.78 -2.06 10.37
N MET A 98 9.72 -2.98 9.41
CA MET A 98 10.92 -3.51 8.73
C MET A 98 11.65 -2.46 7.91
N ILE A 99 10.94 -1.73 7.05
CA ILE A 99 11.53 -0.74 6.14
C ILE A 99 12.11 0.45 6.91
N THR A 100 11.45 0.81 8.02
CA THR A 100 11.93 1.84 8.94
C THR A 100 12.98 1.32 9.94
N LYS A 101 13.44 0.07 9.78
CA LYS A 101 14.49 -0.57 10.60
C LYS A 101 14.17 -0.63 12.10
N ARG A 102 12.89 -0.68 12.44
CA ARG A 102 12.42 -0.91 13.83
C ARG A 102 12.44 -2.39 14.19
N VAL A 103 12.31 -3.26 13.19
CA VAL A 103 12.35 -4.72 13.32
C VAL A 103 13.24 -5.28 12.20
N ASN A 104 13.98 -6.36 12.47
CA ASN A 104 14.76 -7.06 11.45
C ASN A 104 13.85 -7.94 10.58
N CYS A 105 14.32 -8.26 9.37
CA CYS A 105 13.68 -9.32 8.58
C CYS A 105 13.76 -10.65 9.36
N PRO A 106 12.64 -11.38 9.53
CA PRO A 106 12.62 -12.72 10.08
C PRO A 106 13.40 -13.70 9.19
#